data_AF-A0A543Q166-F1
#
_entry.id   AF-A0A543Q166-F1
#
_cell.length_a   1.000
_cell.length_b   1.000
_cell.length_c   1.000
_cell.angle_alpha   90.00
_cell.angle_beta   90.00
_cell.angle_gamma   90.00
#
_symmetry.space_group_name_H-M   'P 1'
#
loop_
_entity.id
_entity.type
_entity.pdbx_description
1 polymer ?
#
loop_
_entity_poly.entity_id
_entity_poly.type
_entity_poly.pdbx_seq_one_letter_code
_entity_poly.pdbx_strand_id
1 'polypeptide(L)' 'MKLAARFKKTTDDVKAPQRVEQVIAKVTALSQELGANSSVTEQVYRAMISGFINAELNEHAALNTKP' A
#
# COMPACT_ATOMS: atom_id res chain seq x y z
N MET A 1 -11.42 -4.87 8.80
CA MET A 1 -10.02 -4.40 8.77
C MET A 1 -10.04 -2.87 8.80
N LYS A 2 -9.94 -2.24 9.97
CA LYS A 2 -10.14 -0.78 10.19
C LYS A 2 -9.01 -0.11 10.98
N LEU A 3 -7.89 -0.79 11.22
CA LEU A 3 -6.85 -0.28 12.12
C LEU A 3 -5.95 0.81 11.49
N ALA A 4 -5.90 0.92 10.16
CA ALA A 4 -5.05 1.91 9.49
C ALA A 4 -5.73 3.29 9.34
N ALA A 5 -7.06 3.36 9.36
CA ALA A 5 -7.84 4.58 9.10
C ALA A 5 -7.69 5.69 10.17
N ARG A 6 -6.92 5.45 11.25
CA ARG A 6 -6.69 6.43 12.33
C ARG A 6 -5.28 7.02 12.34
N PHE A 7 -4.34 6.50 11.54
CA PHE A 7 -3.00 7.09 11.48
C PHE A 7 -2.91 8.11 10.34
N LYS A 8 -3.22 9.35 10.72
CA LYS A 8 -2.87 10.63 10.08
C LYS A 8 -3.61 11.00 8.79
N LYS A 9 -4.60 11.88 9.01
CA LYS A 9 -5.00 12.96 8.10
C LYS A 9 -3.75 13.70 7.61
N THR A 10 -3.31 13.40 6.40
CA THR A 10 -2.95 14.37 5.35
C THR A 10 -2.65 13.56 4.10
N THR A 11 -3.23 13.98 2.99
CA THR A 11 -3.17 13.34 1.66
C THR A 11 -1.73 13.09 1.16
N ASP A 12 -0.72 13.72 1.76
CA ASP A 12 0.71 13.47 1.54
C ASP A 12 1.28 12.21 2.24
N ASP A 13 0.71 11.77 3.37
CA ASP A 13 1.13 10.54 4.07
C ASP A 13 0.67 9.26 3.33
N VAL A 14 -0.31 9.39 2.42
CA VAL A 14 -0.83 8.33 1.54
C VAL A 14 0.21 7.86 0.53
N LYS A 15 1.22 8.71 0.23
CA LYS A 15 2.31 8.41 -0.68
C LYS A 15 3.67 8.40 0.05
N ALA A 16 3.77 7.81 1.23
CA ALA A 16 5.06 7.65 1.91
C ALA A 16 5.94 6.64 1.13
N PRO A 17 6.81 7.07 0.19
CA PRO A 17 7.47 6.17 -0.75
C PRO A 17 8.45 5.26 0.00
N GLN A 18 9.04 5.81 1.06
CA GLN A 18 9.92 5.10 1.97
C GLN A 18 9.25 3.90 2.65
N ARG A 19 7.97 4.00 3.03
CA ARG A 19 7.26 2.88 3.67
C ARG A 19 6.98 1.77 2.66
N VAL A 20 6.64 2.12 1.43
CA VAL A 20 6.44 1.16 0.35
C VAL A 20 7.73 0.41 0.08
N GLU A 21 8.84 1.11 -0.10
CA GLU A 21 10.13 0.47 -0.36
C GLU A 21 10.61 -0.40 0.82
N GLN A 22 10.34 -0.01 2.07
CA GLN A 22 10.61 -0.87 3.24
C GLN A 22 9.80 -2.17 3.22
N VAL A 23 8.52 -2.11 2.85
CA VAL A 23 7.67 -3.30 2.71
C VAL A 23 8.19 -4.18 1.58
N ILE A 24 8.51 -3.60 0.41
CA ILE A 24 9.03 -4.34 -0.74
C ILE A 24 10.35 -5.03 -0.38
N ALA A 25 11.31 -4.32 0.22
CA ALA A 25 12.57 -4.91 0.64
C ALA A 25 12.36 -6.11 1.58
N LYS A 26 11.46 -5.98 2.55
CA LYS A 26 11.14 -7.06 3.50
C LYS A 26 10.52 -8.28 2.81
N VAL A 27 9.54 -8.08 1.93
CA VAL A 27 8.83 -9.22 1.30
C VAL A 27 9.70 -9.91 0.24
N THR A 28 10.56 -9.16 -0.44
CA THR A 28 11.53 -9.71 -1.40
C THR A 28 12.58 -10.56 -0.68
N ALA A 29 13.10 -10.09 0.46
CA ALA A 29 14.01 -10.88 1.30
C ALA A 29 13.34 -12.15 1.82
N LEU A 30 12.12 -12.04 2.36
CA LEU A 30 11.37 -13.21 2.83
C LEU A 30 11.05 -14.19 1.70
N SER A 31 10.74 -13.69 0.50
CA SER A 31 10.51 -14.54 -0.67
C SER A 31 11.75 -15.36 -1.02
N GLN A 32 12.95 -14.76 -0.95
CA GLN A 32 14.20 -15.48 -1.19
C GLN A 32 14.45 -16.54 -0.11
N GLU A 33 14.23 -16.21 1.16
CA GLU A 33 14.38 -17.14 2.30
C GLU A 33 13.45 -18.35 2.19
N LEU A 34 12.22 -18.15 1.71
CA LEU A 34 11.21 -19.19 1.55
C LEU A 34 11.28 -19.94 0.21
N GLY A 35 12.24 -19.61 -0.66
CA GLY A 35 12.36 -20.21 -2.00
C GLY A 35 11.24 -19.82 -2.98
N ALA A 36 10.51 -18.74 -2.68
CA ALA A 36 9.49 -18.17 -3.56
C ALA A 36 10.11 -17.21 -4.59
N ASN A 37 9.42 -16.97 -5.71
CA ASN A 37 9.88 -16.05 -6.74
C ASN A 37 9.77 -14.59 -6.27
N SER A 38 10.91 -13.98 -5.96
CA SER A 38 11.00 -12.61 -5.43
C SER A 38 10.43 -11.55 -6.39
N SER A 39 10.59 -11.72 -7.69
CA SER A 39 10.04 -10.82 -8.70
C SER A 39 8.51 -10.86 -8.74
N VAL A 40 7.92 -12.05 -8.60
CA VAL A 40 6.45 -12.19 -8.50
C VAL A 40 5.95 -11.59 -7.20
N THR A 41 6.62 -11.87 -6.07
CA THR A 41 6.26 -11.32 -4.76
C THR A 41 6.25 -9.80 -4.78
N GLU A 42 7.31 -9.16 -5.29
CA GLU A 42 7.39 -7.70 -5.42
C GLU A 42 6.22 -7.14 -6.24
N GLN A 43 5.95 -7.69 -7.43
CA GLN A 43 4.89 -7.22 -8.31
C GLN A 43 3.51 -7.29 -7.65
N VAL A 44 3.21 -8.40 -6.96
CA VAL A 44 1.94 -8.59 -6.24
C VAL A 44 1.79 -7.54 -5.13
N TYR A 45 2.84 -7.32 -4.33
CA TYR A 45 2.79 -6.32 -3.26
C TYR A 45 2.66 -4.89 -3.80
N ARG A 46 3.38 -4.53 -4.86
CA ARG A 46 3.25 -3.21 -5.49
C ARG A 46 1.84 -2.99 -6.03
N ALA A 47 1.27 -3.96 -6.75
CA ALA A 47 -0.08 -3.88 -7.27
C ALA A 47 -1.13 -3.75 -6.15
N MET A 48 -0.98 -4.52 -5.07
CA MET A 48 -1.87 -4.47 -3.91
C MET A 48 -1.82 -3.09 -3.22
N ILE A 49 -0.63 -2.56 -2.97
CA ILE A 49 -0.44 -1.23 -2.35
C ILE A 49 -1.07 -0.14 -3.23
N SER A 50 -0.77 -0.13 -4.53
CA SER A 50 -1.37 0.82 -5.47
C SER A 50 -2.90 0.69 -5.52
N GLY A 51 -3.42 -0.54 -5.48
CA GLY A 51 -4.86 -0.80 -5.46
C GLY A 51 -5.54 -0.21 -4.23
N PHE A 52 -4.96 -0.38 -3.04
CA PHE A 52 -5.49 0.18 -1.80
C PHE A 52 -5.44 1.72 -1.78
N ILE A 53 -4.33 2.32 -2.23
CA ILE A 53 -4.22 3.79 -2.35
C ILE A 53 -5.32 4.34 -3.27
N ASN A 54 -5.52 3.72 -4.43
CA ASN A 54 -6.56 4.15 -5.36
C ASN A 54 -7.97 3.97 -4.78
N ALA A 55 -8.23 2.87 -4.08
CA ALA A 55 -9.50 2.63 -3.41
C ALA A 55 -9.79 3.70 -2.34
N GLU A 56 -8.80 4.03 -1.50
CA GLU A 56 -8.92 5.08 -0.48
C GLU A 56 -9.14 6.46 -1.11
N LEU A 57 -8.39 6.81 -2.16
CA LEU A 57 -8.58 8.08 -2.88
C LEU A 57 -9.99 8.20 -3.47
N ASN A 58 -10.52 7.12 -4.05
CA ASN A 58 -11.87 7.07 -4.59
C ASN A 58 -12.95 7.20 -3.50
N GLU A 59 -12.76 6.55 -2.36
CA GLU A 59 -13.68 6.65 -1.21
C GLU A 59 -13.68 8.08 -0.63
N HIS A 60 -12.50 8.68 -0.47
CA HIS A 60 -12.37 10.08 -0.05
C HIS A 60 -12.99 11.06 -1.06
N ALA A 61 -12.83 10.83 -2.37
CA ALA A 61 -13.45 11.65 -3.39
C ALA A 61 -14.99 11.57 -3.32
N ALA A 62 -15.54 10.36 -3.21
CA ALA A 62 -16.98 10.13 -3.12
C ALA A 62 -17.62 10.78 -1.87
N LEU A 63 -16.89 10.81 -0.75
CA LEU A 63 -17.33 11.44 0.50
C LEU A 63 -17.31 12.97 0.44
N ASN A 64 -16.41 13.57 -0.33
CA ASN A 64 -16.33 15.03 -0.53
C ASN A 64 -17.29 15.56 -1.62
N THR A 65 -17.93 14.67 -2.40
CA THR A 65 -18.90 15.03 -3.45
C THR A 65 -20.37 14.98 -3.02
N LYS A 66 -20.66 14.74 -1.74
CA LYS A 66 -22.04 14.72 -1.24
C LYS A 66 -22.45 16.14 -0.81
N PRO A 67 -23.50 16.75 -1.41
CA PRO A 67 -23.98 18.08 -1.04
C PRO A 67 -24.56 18.13 0.38
#